data_AF-A0A7C5PUU4-F1
#
_entry.id   AF-A0A7C5PUU4-F1
#
_cell.length_a   1.000
_cell.length_b   1.000
_cell.length_c   1.000
_cell.angle_alpha   90.00
_cell.angle_beta   90.00
_cell.angle_gamma   90.00
#
_symmetry.space_group_name_H-M   'P 1'
#
loop_
_entity.id
_entity.type
_entity.pdbx_description
1 polymer ?
#
loop_
_entity_poly.entity_id
_entity_poly.type
_entity_poly.pdbx_seq_one_letter_code
_entity_poly.pdbx_strand_id
1 'polypeptide(L)'
;MSASHLLPGTRNPSPGGGGEGGFTLLELLVSMGLLSMFFVFLIQILSNGLRIWQTGEGRVALESRAQAALDLLSEDLRRIAPLDDQVYDLSRASRFRRLTGTKVPLGGRFRAELQPFGPRAKPAKGEAVLEFPERFDWYPRLRFVSILRASEAGRLLREALLKEGEAGKDPESPEFQIKLAERRGLRRGEVLLSLEPEGEGSPYLRLRRQVRLLDARVKERWVDAPVLGEIPGGEILLTKILHAEFRFRSQFTEEMDRRVGAEGGPESCWDSARAGSFPPEHPVLRFSLDLDPKSGSDPLDDVLPRGMQIRVTVDLGPDQADMAILANDLERDSDEIRVDYPERLPYPGPRGGWIKIGTEWIHFKALQGGRLVGVRRGGRNTVPRAHRAGAKVHAGRETVLALPISIGREYWNG
;
A
#
# COMPACT_ATOMS: atom_id res chain seq x y z
N MET A 1 -3.47 70.42 -43.36
CA MET A 1 -4.94 70.40 -43.46
C MET A 1 -5.47 70.01 -42.09
N SER A 2 -5.77 70.98 -41.22
CA SER A 2 -6.97 71.83 -41.21
C SER A 2 -8.15 71.11 -40.56
N ALA A 3 -8.47 71.47 -39.31
CA ALA A 3 -9.80 71.87 -38.83
C ALA A 3 -9.88 71.76 -37.30
N SER A 4 -9.38 72.80 -36.63
CA SER A 4 -9.67 73.11 -35.24
C SER A 4 -11.13 73.54 -35.12
N HIS A 5 -12.00 72.69 -34.56
CA HIS A 5 -13.38 73.06 -34.27
C HIS A 5 -13.51 73.34 -32.77
N LEU A 6 -13.36 74.63 -32.42
CA LEU A 6 -13.74 75.19 -31.13
C LEU A 6 -15.27 75.23 -31.06
N LEU A 7 -15.86 74.55 -30.07
CA LEU A 7 -17.27 74.73 -29.71
C LEU A 7 -17.39 75.63 -28.47
N PRO A 8 -18.48 76.41 -28.35
CA PRO A 8 -18.65 77.44 -27.34
C PRO A 8 -19.04 76.84 -25.99
N GLY A 9 -18.51 77.42 -24.93
CA GLY A 9 -18.78 77.04 -23.56
C GLY A 9 -20.26 77.16 -23.18
N THR A 10 -20.85 76.03 -22.81
CA THR A 10 -22.02 75.97 -21.93
C THR A 10 -21.51 75.98 -20.50
N ARG A 11 -21.68 77.12 -19.83
CA ARG A 11 -21.48 77.26 -18.37
C ARG A 11 -22.43 76.29 -17.67
N ASN A 12 -21.88 75.22 -17.09
CA ASN A 12 -22.64 74.41 -16.15
C ASN A 12 -22.98 75.29 -14.92
N PRO A 13 -24.26 75.45 -14.56
CA PRO A 13 -24.63 76.08 -13.31
C PRO A 13 -24.14 75.20 -12.15
N SER A 14 -23.28 75.76 -11.30
CA SER A 14 -22.94 75.16 -10.01
C SER A 14 -24.23 74.95 -9.20
N PRO A 15 -24.61 73.71 -8.83
CA PRO A 15 -25.61 73.52 -7.81
C PRO A 15 -24.98 73.93 -6.48
N GLY A 16 -25.43 75.08 -5.99
CA GLY A 16 -25.11 75.56 -4.66
C GLY A 16 -25.72 74.69 -3.56
N GLY A 17 -25.26 74.95 -2.34
CA GLY A 17 -25.87 74.44 -1.13
C GLY A 17 -25.39 73.06 -0.73
N GLY A 18 -24.13 72.98 -0.30
CA GLY A 18 -23.67 71.91 0.58
C GLY A 18 -24.44 71.98 1.89
N GLY A 19 -25.63 71.36 1.91
CA GLY A 19 -26.21 70.92 3.16
C GLY A 19 -25.27 69.86 3.70
N GLU A 20 -24.59 70.17 4.80
CA GLU A 20 -23.91 69.20 5.65
C GLU A 20 -24.98 68.23 6.18
N GLY A 21 -25.39 67.28 5.33
CA GLY A 21 -26.28 66.19 5.70
C GLY A 21 -25.51 65.27 6.62
N GLY A 22 -25.55 65.56 7.92
CA GLY A 22 -25.08 64.63 8.93
C GLY A 22 -25.75 63.28 8.71
N PHE A 23 -24.96 62.21 8.61
CA PHE A 23 -25.45 60.83 8.51
C PHE A 23 -26.53 60.60 9.56
N THR A 24 -27.70 60.15 9.13
CA THR A 24 -28.76 59.82 10.09
C THR A 24 -28.31 58.61 10.92
N LEU A 25 -28.64 58.58 12.21
CA LEU A 25 -28.32 57.47 13.11
C LEU A 25 -28.73 56.11 12.51
N LEU A 26 -29.86 56.10 11.79
CA LEU A 26 -30.38 54.94 11.08
C LEU A 26 -29.42 54.43 9.99
N GLU A 27 -28.86 55.35 9.21
CA GLU A 27 -27.95 55.04 8.10
C GLU A 27 -26.62 54.45 8.62
N LEU A 28 -26.14 54.95 9.76
CA LEU A 28 -24.98 54.40 10.45
C LEU A 28 -25.26 52.99 11.00
N LEU A 29 -26.43 52.76 11.59
CA LEU A 29 -26.86 51.43 12.05
C LEU A 29 -26.97 50.42 10.90
N VAL A 30 -27.59 50.81 9.79
CA VAL A 30 -27.71 49.94 8.60
C VAL A 30 -26.33 49.63 8.01
N SER A 31 -25.46 50.63 7.90
CA SER A 31 -24.09 50.44 7.39
C SER A 31 -23.28 49.50 8.28
N MET A 32 -23.36 49.64 9.60
CA MET A 32 -22.69 48.72 10.54
C MET A 32 -23.24 47.29 10.45
N GLY A 33 -24.56 47.13 10.26
CA GLY A 33 -25.19 45.83 10.08
C GLY A 33 -24.72 45.13 8.81
N LEU A 34 -24.72 45.83 7.67
CA LEU A 34 -24.22 45.31 6.40
C LEU A 34 -22.72 44.98 6.46
N LEU A 35 -21.92 45.86 7.07
CA LEU A 35 -20.49 45.64 7.24
C LEU A 35 -20.21 44.39 8.09
N SER A 36 -20.98 44.18 9.16
CA SER A 36 -20.86 43.02 10.03
C SER A 36 -21.24 41.73 9.30
N MET A 37 -22.32 41.73 8.52
CA MET A 37 -22.70 40.59 7.69
C MET A 37 -21.62 40.26 6.66
N PHE A 38 -21.06 41.28 6.01
CA PHE A 38 -19.96 41.11 5.05
C PHE A 38 -18.71 40.52 5.72
N PHE A 39 -18.37 40.98 6.93
CA PHE A 39 -17.22 40.46 7.67
C PHE A 39 -17.39 38.98 8.05
N VAL A 40 -18.57 38.57 8.50
CA VAL A 40 -18.89 37.16 8.77
C VAL A 40 -18.76 36.32 7.49
N PHE A 41 -19.28 36.81 6.37
CA PHE A 41 -19.16 36.12 5.09
C PHE A 41 -17.70 35.97 4.63
N LEU A 42 -16.89 37.01 4.79
CA LEU A 42 -15.46 36.97 4.47
C LEU A 42 -14.71 35.95 5.33
N ILE A 43 -15.00 35.88 6.64
CA ILE A 43 -14.43 34.88 7.55
C ILE A 43 -14.81 33.47 7.11
N GLN A 44 -16.06 33.24 6.70
CA GLN A 44 -16.51 31.93 6.22
C GLN A 44 -15.76 31.52 4.94
N ILE A 45 -15.62 32.41 3.97
CA ILE A 45 -14.86 32.15 2.75
C ILE A 45 -13.40 31.84 3.08
N LEU A 46 -12.76 32.65 3.93
CA LEU A 46 -11.37 32.46 4.30
C LEU A 46 -11.17 31.12 5.03
N SER A 47 -12.06 30.79 5.97
CA SER A 47 -12.02 29.53 6.71
C SER A 47 -12.19 28.32 5.79
N ASN A 48 -13.12 28.40 4.82
CA ASN A 48 -13.32 27.35 3.83
C ASN A 48 -12.11 27.23 2.88
N GLY A 49 -11.56 28.36 2.44
CA GLY A 49 -10.35 28.41 1.61
C GLY A 49 -9.13 27.79 2.30
N LEU A 50 -8.91 28.11 3.58
CA LEU A 50 -7.84 27.53 4.38
C LEU A 50 -8.03 26.02 4.58
N ARG A 51 -9.25 25.55 4.85
CA ARG A 51 -9.54 24.11 4.96
C ARG A 51 -9.27 23.35 3.66
N ILE A 52 -9.72 23.90 2.53
CA ILE A 52 -9.48 23.31 1.21
C ILE A 52 -7.98 23.26 0.92
N TRP A 53 -7.26 24.34 1.23
CA TRP A 53 -5.82 24.43 1.04
C TRP A 53 -5.05 23.43 1.92
N GLN A 54 -5.32 23.37 3.23
CA GLN A 54 -4.71 22.39 4.14
C GLN A 54 -4.99 20.95 3.71
N THR A 55 -6.22 20.67 3.28
CA THR A 55 -6.59 19.36 2.72
C THR A 55 -5.83 19.08 1.43
N GLY A 56 -5.62 20.08 0.58
CA GLY A 56 -4.85 19.99 -0.65
C GLY A 56 -3.36 19.73 -0.40
N GLU A 57 -2.74 20.44 0.53
CA GLU A 57 -1.33 20.26 0.88
C GLU A 57 -1.07 18.87 1.47
N GLY A 58 -1.94 18.43 2.40
CA GLY A 58 -1.88 17.08 2.95
C GLY A 58 -2.00 16.01 1.86
N ARG A 59 -2.88 16.22 0.87
CA ARG A 59 -3.04 15.32 -0.28
C ARG A 59 -1.76 15.20 -1.10
N VAL A 60 -1.12 16.33 -1.43
CA VAL A 60 0.14 16.34 -2.20
C VAL A 60 1.26 15.65 -1.43
N ALA A 61 1.37 15.89 -0.12
CA ALA A 61 2.38 15.26 0.72
C ALA A 61 2.19 13.74 0.86
N LEU A 62 0.94 13.25 0.92
CA LEU A 62 0.63 11.82 0.91
C LEU A 62 0.99 11.17 -0.42
N GLU A 63 0.59 11.80 -1.52
CA GLU A 63 0.80 11.30 -2.87
C GLU A 63 2.29 11.23 -3.21
N SER A 64 3.05 12.26 -2.86
CA SER A 64 4.52 12.29 -3.02
C SER A 64 5.22 11.16 -2.25
N ARG A 65 4.83 10.93 -0.97
CA ARG A 65 5.40 9.84 -0.16
C ARG A 65 5.04 8.46 -0.72
N ALA A 66 3.78 8.28 -1.12
CA ALA A 66 3.35 7.04 -1.76
C ALA A 66 4.14 6.81 -3.04
N GLN A 67 4.29 7.82 -3.91
CA GLN A 67 5.03 7.69 -5.16
C GLN A 67 6.50 7.33 -4.93
N ALA A 68 7.18 7.97 -3.97
CA ALA A 68 8.57 7.64 -3.64
C ALA A 68 8.74 6.17 -3.19
N ALA A 69 7.82 5.68 -2.33
CA ALA A 69 7.81 4.28 -1.93
C ALA A 69 7.56 3.34 -3.14
N LEU A 70 6.62 3.71 -3.99
CA LEU A 70 6.25 2.94 -5.19
C LEU A 70 7.37 2.88 -6.23
N ASP A 71 8.16 3.95 -6.38
CA ASP A 71 9.32 3.98 -7.26
C ASP A 71 10.43 3.02 -6.77
N LEU A 72 10.70 2.99 -5.46
CA LEU A 72 11.63 2.02 -4.87
C LEU A 72 11.16 0.58 -5.09
N LEU A 73 9.87 0.30 -4.91
CA LEU A 73 9.29 -1.02 -5.17
C LEU A 73 9.39 -1.41 -6.64
N SER A 74 9.08 -0.48 -7.55
CA SER A 74 9.22 -0.67 -8.99
C SER A 74 10.65 -1.04 -9.36
N GLU A 75 11.64 -0.38 -8.75
CA GLU A 75 13.05 -0.71 -8.96
C GLU A 75 13.41 -2.10 -8.46
N ASP A 76 12.96 -2.50 -7.26
CA ASP A 76 13.22 -3.86 -6.75
C ASP A 76 12.61 -4.94 -7.62
N LEU A 77 11.39 -4.71 -8.11
CA LEU A 77 10.65 -5.66 -8.93
C LEU A 77 11.26 -5.79 -10.33
N ARG A 78 11.79 -4.70 -10.90
CA ARG A 78 12.59 -4.74 -12.14
C ARG A 78 13.87 -5.56 -11.99
N ARG A 79 14.38 -5.68 -10.76
CA ARG A 79 15.58 -6.46 -10.42
C ARG A 79 15.27 -7.88 -9.99
N ILE A 80 14.01 -8.34 -10.04
CA ILE A 80 13.69 -9.75 -9.76
C ILE A 80 14.64 -10.60 -10.60
N ALA A 81 15.40 -11.47 -9.94
CA ALA A 81 16.31 -12.36 -10.60
C ALA A 81 15.44 -13.38 -11.35
N PRO A 82 15.53 -13.48 -12.69
CA PRO A 82 14.85 -14.57 -13.38
C PRO A 82 15.38 -15.91 -12.86
N LEU A 83 14.62 -16.98 -13.13
CA LEU A 83 15.25 -18.27 -13.35
C LEU A 83 16.36 -18.01 -14.36
N ASP A 84 17.61 -18.16 -13.92
CA ASP A 84 18.77 -18.01 -14.77
C ASP A 84 18.51 -18.81 -16.06
N ASP A 85 18.59 -18.18 -17.25
CA ASP A 85 18.27 -18.85 -18.52
C ASP A 85 19.07 -20.15 -18.65
N GLN A 86 20.30 -20.16 -18.11
CA GLN A 86 21.12 -21.36 -18.02
C GLN A 86 20.50 -22.45 -17.14
N VAL A 87 19.92 -22.09 -15.99
CA VAL A 87 19.21 -23.03 -15.10
C VAL A 87 17.98 -23.59 -15.81
N TYR A 88 17.23 -22.74 -16.52
CA TYR A 88 16.07 -23.17 -17.29
C TYR A 88 16.48 -24.13 -18.43
N ASP A 89 17.50 -23.77 -19.21
CA ASP A 89 18.00 -24.59 -20.30
C ASP A 89 18.59 -25.92 -19.81
N LEU A 90 19.32 -25.91 -18.69
CA LEU A 90 19.82 -27.13 -18.05
C LEU A 90 18.68 -28.01 -17.53
N SER A 91 17.63 -27.41 -16.94
CA SER A 91 16.43 -28.14 -16.52
C SER A 91 15.72 -28.78 -17.69
N ARG A 92 15.58 -28.03 -18.79
CA ARG A 92 14.95 -28.50 -20.00
C ARG A 92 15.79 -29.63 -20.62
N ALA A 93 17.10 -29.43 -20.74
CA ALA A 93 18.02 -30.43 -21.27
C ALA A 93 18.00 -31.71 -20.41
N SER A 94 17.98 -31.61 -19.07
CA SER A 94 17.95 -32.78 -18.20
C SER A 94 16.65 -33.58 -18.34
N ARG A 95 15.49 -32.89 -18.40
CA ARG A 95 14.17 -33.51 -18.60
C ARG A 95 14.05 -34.20 -19.96
N PHE A 96 14.50 -33.56 -21.04
CA PHE A 96 14.33 -34.10 -22.40
C PHE A 96 15.44 -35.07 -22.83
N ARG A 97 16.69 -34.89 -22.39
CA ARG A 97 17.82 -35.74 -22.80
C ARG A 97 18.04 -36.97 -21.91
N ARG A 98 17.15 -37.24 -20.93
CA ARG A 98 17.33 -38.29 -19.91
C ARG A 98 18.74 -38.25 -19.29
N LEU A 99 19.26 -37.05 -19.03
CA LEU A 99 20.50 -36.90 -18.26
C LEU A 99 20.17 -37.19 -16.79
N THR A 100 20.02 -38.48 -16.48
CA THR A 100 19.79 -38.96 -15.12
C THR A 100 21.01 -38.60 -14.26
N GLY A 101 20.81 -37.73 -13.27
CA GLY A 101 21.82 -37.38 -12.27
C GLY A 101 22.34 -35.94 -12.30
N THR A 102 22.04 -35.13 -13.33
CA THR A 102 22.41 -33.72 -13.33
C THR A 102 21.49 -32.95 -12.38
N LYS A 103 22.01 -32.56 -11.20
CA LYS A 103 21.30 -31.68 -10.27
C LYS A 103 21.22 -30.29 -10.88
N VAL A 104 20.01 -29.89 -11.25
CA VAL A 104 19.72 -28.53 -11.69
C VAL A 104 19.70 -27.64 -10.44
N PRO A 105 20.37 -26.47 -10.45
CA PRO A 105 20.19 -25.48 -9.40
C PRO A 105 18.71 -25.06 -9.33
N LEU A 106 18.13 -24.97 -8.13
CA LEU A 106 16.80 -24.40 -7.98
C LEU A 106 16.85 -22.88 -8.27
N GLY A 107 15.82 -22.38 -8.93
CA GLY A 107 15.72 -20.97 -9.31
C GLY A 107 15.29 -20.04 -8.17
N GLY A 108 15.22 -18.74 -8.50
CA GLY A 108 14.51 -17.77 -7.68
C GLY A 108 13.04 -18.15 -7.50
N ARG A 109 12.42 -17.75 -6.39
CA ARG A 109 10.99 -17.93 -6.14
C ARG A 109 10.37 -16.55 -5.94
N PHE A 110 9.12 -16.38 -6.38
CA PHE A 110 8.30 -15.21 -6.13
C PHE A 110 7.10 -15.68 -5.32
N ARG A 111 6.95 -15.15 -4.11
CA ARG A 111 5.92 -15.58 -3.17
C ARG A 111 5.22 -14.38 -2.56
N ALA A 112 3.93 -14.26 -2.82
CA ALA A 112 3.04 -13.35 -2.14
C ALA A 112 2.07 -14.16 -1.27
N GLU A 113 2.12 -13.93 0.02
CA GLU A 113 1.26 -14.59 1.00
C GLU A 113 0.50 -13.54 1.80
N LEU A 114 -0.57 -13.95 2.47
CA LEU A 114 -1.25 -13.12 3.46
C LEU A 114 -0.88 -13.64 4.85
N GLN A 115 -0.44 -12.75 5.72
CA GLN A 115 -0.10 -13.05 7.11
C GLN A 115 -1.27 -12.71 8.03
N PRO A 116 -1.68 -13.64 8.91
CA PRO A 116 -2.76 -13.43 9.86
C PRO A 116 -2.29 -12.61 11.08
N PHE A 117 -3.12 -11.68 11.53
CA PHE A 117 -2.92 -10.90 12.75
C PHE A 117 -4.16 -10.97 13.65
N GLY A 118 -3.91 -11.27 14.93
CA GLY A 118 -4.94 -11.29 15.97
C GLY A 118 -5.09 -9.95 16.69
N PRO A 119 -6.10 -9.81 17.58
CA PRO A 119 -6.39 -8.58 18.33
C PRO A 119 -5.20 -8.04 19.16
N ARG A 120 -4.25 -8.91 19.54
CA ARG A 120 -3.04 -8.57 20.35
C ARG A 120 -1.74 -8.48 19.54
N ALA A 121 -1.87 -8.12 18.26
CA ALA A 121 -0.82 -7.60 17.37
C ALA A 121 0.54 -8.34 17.33
N LYS A 122 0.52 -9.68 17.34
CA LYS A 122 1.63 -10.50 16.85
C LYS A 122 1.13 -11.40 15.70
N PRO A 123 1.98 -11.71 14.71
CA PRO A 123 1.64 -12.72 13.70
C PRO A 123 1.24 -14.01 14.42
N ALA A 124 0.06 -14.53 14.10
CA ALA A 124 -0.38 -15.80 14.66
C ALA A 124 0.47 -16.94 14.07
N LYS A 125 0.87 -17.91 14.91
CA LYS A 125 1.57 -19.12 14.44
C LYS A 125 0.54 -20.20 14.08
N GLY A 126 0.64 -20.77 12.88
CA GLY A 126 0.25 -22.16 12.60
C GLY A 126 -1.22 -22.45 12.25
N GLU A 127 -1.56 -23.73 12.45
CA GLU A 127 -2.70 -24.51 11.92
C GLU A 127 -4.08 -24.01 12.36
N ALA A 128 -4.22 -23.54 13.61
CA ALA A 128 -5.47 -22.98 14.11
C ALA A 128 -5.93 -21.73 13.33
N VAL A 129 -5.01 -21.04 12.65
CA VAL A 129 -5.37 -19.95 11.73
C VAL A 129 -6.09 -20.50 10.50
N LEU A 130 -5.61 -21.62 9.96
CA LEU A 130 -6.21 -22.26 8.79
C LEU A 130 -7.58 -22.84 9.10
N GLU A 131 -7.80 -23.29 10.35
CA GLU A 131 -9.10 -23.77 10.81
C GLU A 131 -10.14 -22.64 10.98
N PHE A 132 -9.72 -21.45 11.41
CA PHE A 132 -10.61 -20.32 11.72
C PHE A 132 -10.15 -18.99 11.09
N PRO A 133 -10.01 -18.92 9.75
CA PRO A 133 -9.46 -17.77 9.07
C PRO A 133 -10.29 -16.50 9.24
N GLU A 134 -11.58 -16.64 9.54
CA GLU A 134 -12.52 -15.55 9.82
C GLU A 134 -12.29 -14.83 11.15
N ARG A 135 -11.31 -15.27 11.96
CA ARG A 135 -10.97 -14.66 13.25
C ARG A 135 -9.77 -13.71 13.17
N PHE A 136 -9.13 -13.60 12.01
CA PHE A 136 -7.89 -12.86 11.83
C PHE A 136 -8.03 -11.75 10.79
N ASP A 137 -7.32 -10.65 11.03
CA ASP A 137 -7.09 -9.66 9.98
C ASP A 137 -5.88 -10.14 9.15
N TRP A 138 -5.96 -10.09 7.82
CA TRP A 138 -4.91 -10.64 6.95
C TRP A 138 -4.18 -9.54 6.19
N TYR A 139 -2.86 -9.48 6.32
CA TYR A 139 -2.02 -8.49 5.65
C TYR A 139 -1.06 -9.11 4.65
N PRO A 140 -0.88 -8.52 3.46
CA PRO A 140 0.01 -9.06 2.46
C PRO A 140 1.48 -8.98 2.87
N ARG A 141 2.21 -10.01 2.47
CA ARG A 141 3.64 -10.14 2.55
C ARG A 141 4.15 -10.64 1.20
N LEU A 142 5.10 -9.91 0.62
CA LEU A 142 5.70 -10.25 -0.65
C LEU A 142 7.18 -10.57 -0.46
N ARG A 143 7.62 -11.70 -1.00
CA ARG A 143 9.00 -12.20 -0.95
C ARG A 143 9.43 -12.53 -2.36
N PHE A 144 10.57 -12.02 -2.80
CA PHE A 144 11.12 -12.40 -4.09
C PHE A 144 12.64 -12.30 -4.09
N VAL A 145 13.26 -13.08 -4.96
CA VAL A 145 14.71 -13.03 -5.16
C VAL A 145 15.01 -11.94 -6.16
N SER A 146 15.98 -11.09 -5.83
CA SER A 146 16.39 -9.94 -6.61
C SER A 146 17.91 -9.90 -6.75
N ILE A 147 18.39 -9.28 -7.84
CA ILE A 147 19.79 -8.92 -7.99
C ILE A 147 20.02 -7.59 -7.26
N LEU A 148 20.65 -7.68 -6.09
CA LEU A 148 21.00 -6.54 -5.26
C LEU A 148 22.05 -5.67 -5.95
N ARG A 149 22.01 -4.36 -5.66
CA ARG A 149 23.09 -3.45 -6.04
C ARG A 149 24.39 -3.91 -5.37
N ALA A 150 25.52 -3.69 -6.02
CA ALA A 150 26.83 -4.07 -5.48
C ALA A 150 27.10 -3.44 -4.09
N SER A 151 26.62 -2.22 -3.87
CA SER A 151 26.69 -1.54 -2.56
C SER A 151 25.81 -2.20 -1.49
N GLU A 152 24.57 -2.55 -1.83
CA GLU A 152 23.64 -3.25 -0.92
C GLU A 152 24.21 -4.62 -0.53
N ALA A 153 24.63 -5.42 -1.51
CA ALA A 153 25.22 -6.73 -1.29
C ALA A 153 26.51 -6.65 -0.46
N GLY A 154 27.40 -5.72 -0.79
CA GLY A 154 28.65 -5.50 -0.06
C GLY A 154 28.42 -5.11 1.40
N ARG A 155 27.43 -4.26 1.69
CA ARG A 155 27.05 -3.90 3.07
C ARG A 155 26.55 -5.11 3.84
N LEU A 156 25.57 -5.84 3.28
CA LEU A 156 24.99 -7.02 3.90
C LEU A 156 26.02 -8.12 4.17
N LEU A 157 26.95 -8.32 3.22
CA LEU A 157 28.02 -9.29 3.34
C LEU A 157 29.01 -8.92 4.47
N ARG A 158 29.36 -7.64 4.60
CA ARG A 158 30.19 -7.17 5.72
C ARG A 158 29.48 -7.39 7.06
N GLU A 159 28.19 -7.03 7.15
CA GLU A 159 27.39 -7.25 8.37
C GLU A 159 27.28 -8.73 8.73
N ALA A 160 27.10 -9.61 7.75
CA ALA A 160 27.09 -11.06 7.93
C ALA A 160 28.41 -11.56 8.53
N LEU A 161 29.54 -11.21 7.92
CA LEU A 161 30.87 -11.63 8.37
C LEU A 161 31.21 -11.13 9.78
N LEU A 162 30.77 -9.91 10.13
CA LEU A 162 30.94 -9.37 11.48
C LEU A 162 30.13 -10.16 12.52
N LYS A 163 28.92 -10.61 12.18
CA LYS A 163 28.06 -11.42 13.07
C LYS A 163 28.58 -12.85 13.24
N GLU A 164 29.18 -13.45 12.20
CA GLU A 164 29.77 -14.78 12.25
C GLU A 164 30.95 -14.87 13.24
N GLY A 165 31.52 -13.73 13.70
CA GLY A 165 32.68 -13.70 14.60
C GLY A 165 33.95 -14.33 13.97
N GLU A 166 33.89 -14.56 12.67
CA GLU A 166 34.79 -15.44 11.91
C GLU A 166 35.98 -14.70 11.29
N ALA A 167 36.04 -13.39 11.47
CA ALA A 167 37.26 -12.62 11.33
C ALA A 167 37.46 -11.90 12.65
N GLY A 168 38.72 -11.64 13.04
CA GLY A 168 39.00 -10.75 14.16
C GLY A 168 38.08 -9.53 14.13
N LYS A 169 37.70 -8.99 15.28
CA LYS A 169 36.75 -7.85 15.42
C LYS A 169 37.09 -6.62 14.57
N ASP A 170 38.25 -6.63 13.91
CA ASP A 170 38.74 -5.62 13.00
C ASP A 170 38.34 -5.93 11.52
N PRO A 171 37.44 -5.13 10.92
CA PRO A 171 37.12 -5.17 9.50
C PRO A 171 38.32 -4.97 8.57
N GLU A 172 39.41 -4.40 9.07
CA GLU A 172 40.64 -4.17 8.30
C GLU A 172 41.61 -5.37 8.35
N SER A 173 41.28 -6.43 9.10
CA SER A 173 42.11 -7.63 9.15
C SER A 173 42.23 -8.32 7.77
N PRO A 174 43.41 -8.84 7.40
CA PRO A 174 43.59 -9.55 6.13
C PRO A 174 42.63 -10.72 5.94
N GLU A 175 42.31 -11.46 7.03
CA GLU A 175 41.35 -12.57 7.01
C GLU A 175 39.94 -12.12 6.63
N PHE A 176 39.48 -10.99 7.18
CA PHE A 176 38.17 -10.40 6.82
C PHE A 176 38.15 -10.02 5.34
N GLN A 177 39.22 -9.37 4.86
CA GLN A 177 39.32 -8.93 3.46
C GLN A 177 39.36 -10.12 2.47
N ILE A 178 40.05 -11.21 2.83
CA ILE A 178 40.05 -12.45 2.03
C ILE A 178 38.64 -13.05 1.96
N LYS A 179 37.98 -13.26 3.11
CA LYS A 179 36.59 -13.79 3.14
C LYS A 179 35.60 -12.90 2.40
N LEU A 180 35.75 -11.58 2.53
CA LEU A 180 34.95 -10.61 1.79
C LEU A 180 35.19 -10.71 0.29
N ALA A 181 36.44 -10.87 -0.14
CA ALA A 181 36.81 -11.02 -1.56
C ALA A 181 36.26 -12.32 -2.16
N GLU A 182 36.35 -13.45 -1.45
CA GLU A 182 35.80 -14.75 -1.86
C GLU A 182 34.29 -14.69 -2.11
N ARG A 183 33.57 -13.88 -1.32
CA ARG A 183 32.11 -13.73 -1.40
C ARG A 183 31.65 -12.51 -2.22
N ARG A 184 32.57 -11.71 -2.80
CA ARG A 184 32.28 -10.42 -3.49
C ARG A 184 31.39 -10.54 -4.73
N GLY A 185 31.18 -11.76 -5.25
CA GLY A 185 30.27 -12.07 -6.35
C GLY A 185 28.82 -12.34 -5.95
N LEU A 186 28.54 -12.48 -4.65
CA LEU A 186 27.18 -12.72 -4.16
C LEU A 186 26.34 -11.46 -4.31
N ARG A 187 25.45 -11.44 -5.31
CA ARG A 187 24.53 -10.33 -5.55
C ARG A 187 23.07 -10.69 -5.44
N ARG A 188 22.75 -11.98 -5.31
CA ARG A 188 21.36 -12.42 -5.20
C ARG A 188 20.93 -12.29 -3.74
N GLY A 189 19.80 -11.64 -3.54
CA GLY A 189 19.21 -11.43 -2.23
C GLY A 189 17.71 -11.64 -2.25
N GLU A 190 17.14 -11.85 -1.08
CA GLU A 190 15.70 -11.82 -0.89
C GLU A 190 15.30 -10.37 -0.57
N VAL A 191 14.32 -9.86 -1.29
CA VAL A 191 13.56 -8.66 -0.91
C VAL A 191 12.26 -9.14 -0.28
N LEU A 192 12.02 -8.69 0.94
CA LEU A 192 10.82 -8.97 1.72
C LEU A 192 10.08 -7.64 1.97
N LEU A 193 8.86 -7.56 1.48
CA LEU A 193 7.91 -6.49 1.80
C LEU A 193 6.89 -7.04 2.78
N SER A 194 6.75 -6.40 3.93
CA SER A 194 5.75 -6.74 4.95
C SER A 194 4.94 -5.53 5.35
N LEU A 195 3.63 -5.71 5.48
CA LEU A 195 2.79 -4.77 6.23
C LEU A 195 2.76 -5.17 7.70
N GLU A 196 2.93 -4.18 8.57
CA GLU A 196 2.89 -4.37 10.01
C GLU A 196 2.06 -3.27 10.67
N PRO A 197 1.27 -3.58 11.72
CA PRO A 197 0.60 -2.54 12.51
C PRO A 197 1.59 -1.52 13.09
N GLU A 198 1.20 -0.25 13.15
CA GLU A 198 1.99 0.80 13.78
C GLU A 198 1.98 0.73 15.31
N GLY A 199 1.02 0.01 15.87
CA GLY A 199 0.87 -0.26 17.30
C GLY A 199 -0.30 -1.24 17.54
N GLU A 200 -0.44 -1.72 18.78
CA GLU A 200 -1.56 -2.58 19.16
C GLU A 200 -2.88 -1.82 19.02
N GLY A 201 -3.85 -2.42 18.31
CA GLY A 201 -5.14 -1.79 18.02
C GLY A 201 -5.10 -0.57 17.08
N SER A 202 -3.91 -0.20 16.56
CA SER A 202 -3.78 0.94 15.64
C SER A 202 -4.51 0.66 14.32
N PRO A 203 -5.27 1.64 13.78
CA PRO A 203 -5.82 1.53 12.43
C PRO A 203 -4.73 1.62 11.36
N TYR A 204 -3.53 2.09 11.73
CA TYR A 204 -2.43 2.33 10.81
C TYR A 204 -1.48 1.14 10.71
N LEU A 205 -1.00 0.95 9.50
CA LEU A 205 0.02 0.00 9.09
C LEU A 205 1.24 0.78 8.58
N ARG A 206 2.38 0.13 8.62
CA ARG A 206 3.60 0.55 7.93
C ARG A 206 4.00 -0.52 6.92
N LEU A 207 4.48 -0.09 5.76
CA LEU A 207 5.10 -0.96 4.77
C LEU A 207 6.61 -0.97 5.02
N ARG A 208 7.12 -2.14 5.39
CA ARG A 208 8.54 -2.37 5.62
C ARG A 208 9.14 -3.14 4.45
N ARG A 209 10.32 -2.71 4.02
CA ARG A 209 11.21 -3.40 3.09
C ARG A 209 12.40 -3.95 3.84
N GLN A 210 12.62 -5.24 3.76
CA GLN A 210 13.79 -5.93 4.28
C GLN A 210 14.57 -6.53 3.10
N VAL A 211 15.88 -6.38 3.13
CA VAL A 211 16.77 -6.99 2.15
C VAL A 211 17.70 -7.94 2.88
N ARG A 212 17.80 -9.15 2.34
CA ARG A 212 18.57 -10.25 2.91
C ARG A 212 19.52 -10.79 1.87
N LEU A 213 20.78 -10.99 2.24
CA LEU A 213 21.75 -11.66 1.39
C LEU A 213 21.56 -13.17 1.55
N LEU A 214 21.41 -13.87 0.43
CA LEU A 214 21.19 -15.31 0.41
C LEU A 214 22.50 -16.05 0.21
N ASP A 215 22.64 -17.21 0.86
CA ASP A 215 23.78 -18.10 0.60
C ASP A 215 23.59 -18.86 -0.71
N ALA A 216 24.29 -18.42 -1.76
CA ALA A 216 24.25 -19.04 -3.08
C ALA A 216 24.83 -20.48 -3.11
N ARG A 217 25.45 -20.96 -2.02
CA ARG A 217 25.98 -22.32 -1.92
C ARG A 217 24.90 -23.36 -1.66
N VAL A 218 23.72 -22.93 -1.24
CA VAL A 218 22.62 -23.83 -0.87
C VAL A 218 21.83 -24.23 -2.12
N LYS A 219 21.46 -25.51 -2.20
CA LYS A 219 20.78 -26.10 -3.36
C LYS A 219 19.25 -25.94 -3.31
N GLU A 220 18.74 -25.25 -2.29
CA GLU A 220 17.31 -25.02 -2.05
C GLU A 220 16.79 -23.85 -2.90
N ARG A 221 15.46 -23.69 -2.96
CA ARG A 221 14.85 -22.50 -3.57
C ARG A 221 15.34 -21.26 -2.84
N TRP A 222 15.69 -20.23 -3.60
CA TRP A 222 16.45 -19.09 -3.07
C TRP A 222 15.68 -18.26 -2.05
N VAL A 223 14.35 -18.15 -2.18
CA VAL A 223 13.54 -17.47 -1.14
C VAL A 223 13.63 -18.18 0.21
N ASP A 224 13.84 -19.49 0.23
CA ASP A 224 13.90 -20.30 1.44
C ASP A 224 15.35 -20.65 1.82
N ALA A 225 16.33 -20.12 1.09
CA ALA A 225 17.74 -20.34 1.37
C ALA A 225 18.18 -19.64 2.67
N PRO A 226 19.20 -20.18 3.37
CA PRO A 226 19.80 -19.54 4.51
C PRO A 226 20.23 -18.10 4.23
N VAL A 227 19.87 -17.22 5.15
CA VAL A 227 20.21 -15.80 5.12
C VAL A 227 21.60 -15.62 5.71
N LEU A 228 22.54 -15.12 4.91
CA LEU A 228 23.88 -14.76 5.37
C LEU A 228 23.85 -13.48 6.22
N GLY A 229 23.09 -12.49 5.76
CA GLY A 229 22.98 -11.20 6.41
C GLY A 229 21.63 -10.55 6.15
N GLU A 230 21.17 -9.78 7.12
CA GLU A 230 19.96 -8.97 7.03
C GLU A 230 20.20 -7.60 7.63
N ILE A 231 19.62 -6.56 7.02
CA ILE A 231 19.58 -5.23 7.60
C ILE A 231 18.62 -5.28 8.81
N PRO A 232 19.11 -5.08 10.04
CA PRO A 232 18.25 -5.12 11.22
C PRO A 232 17.14 -4.06 11.11
N GLY A 233 15.91 -4.45 11.42
CA GLY A 233 14.76 -3.55 11.44
C GLY A 233 14.17 -3.19 10.07
N GLY A 234 14.89 -3.39 8.96
CA GLY A 234 14.45 -3.02 7.62
C GLY A 234 14.24 -1.51 7.42
N GLU A 235 13.89 -1.15 6.19
CA GLU A 235 13.54 0.22 5.80
C GLU A 235 12.02 0.39 5.85
N ILE A 236 11.53 1.47 6.48
CA ILE A 236 10.12 1.82 6.44
C ILE A 236 9.88 2.65 5.18
N LEU A 237 9.21 2.06 4.19
CA LEU A 237 8.92 2.74 2.92
C LEU A 237 7.75 3.70 3.06
N LEU A 238 6.72 3.30 3.80
CA LEU A 238 5.49 4.05 3.93
C LEU A 238 4.84 3.81 5.29
N THR A 239 4.28 4.87 5.87
CA THR A 239 3.58 4.88 7.16
C THR A 239 2.17 5.41 6.99
N LYS A 240 1.35 5.31 8.05
CA LYS A 240 -0.03 5.80 8.08
C LYS A 240 -0.88 5.17 6.97
N ILE A 241 -0.59 3.90 6.67
CA ILE A 241 -1.34 3.10 5.71
C ILE A 241 -2.56 2.54 6.42
N LEU A 242 -3.76 2.81 5.94
CA LEU A 242 -4.96 2.16 6.47
C LEU A 242 -5.15 0.75 5.86
N HIS A 243 -4.70 0.56 4.62
CA HIS A 243 -4.80 -0.72 3.89
C HIS A 243 -3.75 -0.78 2.80
N ALA A 244 -3.16 -1.94 2.55
CA ALA A 244 -2.54 -2.22 1.28
C ALA A 244 -2.88 -3.63 0.79
N GLU A 245 -2.94 -3.78 -0.52
CA GLU A 245 -3.32 -4.99 -1.21
C GLU A 245 -2.38 -5.19 -2.41
N PHE A 246 -1.89 -6.40 -2.58
CA PHE A 246 -1.16 -6.82 -3.77
C PHE A 246 -2.09 -7.68 -4.63
N ARG A 247 -2.17 -7.34 -5.92
CA ARG A 247 -3.10 -7.95 -6.87
C ARG A 247 -2.28 -8.41 -8.06
N PHE A 248 -2.30 -9.69 -8.36
CA PHE A 248 -1.44 -10.28 -9.37
C PHE A 248 -2.25 -10.64 -10.61
N ARG A 249 -1.70 -10.31 -11.78
CA ARG A 249 -2.27 -10.70 -13.06
C ARG A 249 -1.81 -12.11 -13.41
N SER A 250 -2.72 -13.08 -13.33
CA SER A 250 -2.53 -14.42 -13.85
C SER A 250 -2.95 -14.50 -15.33
N GLN A 251 -2.78 -15.67 -15.94
CA GLN A 251 -3.30 -15.95 -17.28
C GLN A 251 -4.85 -15.96 -17.33
N PHE A 252 -5.50 -16.08 -16.17
CA PHE A 252 -6.96 -16.05 -16.06
C PHE A 252 -7.49 -14.66 -15.74
N THR A 253 -6.62 -13.67 -15.49
CA THR A 253 -7.06 -12.30 -15.15
C THR A 253 -7.43 -11.52 -16.42
N GLU A 254 -8.72 -11.28 -16.57
CA GLU A 254 -9.30 -10.42 -17.61
C GLU A 254 -9.18 -8.94 -17.22
N GLU A 255 -9.58 -8.61 -15.98
CA GLU A 255 -9.70 -7.25 -15.49
C GLU A 255 -9.08 -7.10 -14.10
N MET A 256 -8.10 -6.20 -13.96
CA MET A 256 -7.49 -5.93 -12.66
C MET A 256 -8.49 -5.32 -11.67
N ASP A 257 -9.54 -4.64 -12.11
CA ASP A 257 -10.49 -3.97 -11.19
C ASP A 257 -11.61 -4.87 -10.66
N ARG A 258 -11.75 -6.09 -11.17
CA ARG A 258 -12.70 -7.07 -10.63
C ARG A 258 -12.34 -7.46 -9.20
N ARG A 259 -13.33 -7.93 -8.44
CA ARG A 259 -13.11 -8.41 -7.06
C ARG A 259 -12.07 -9.54 -7.07
N VAL A 260 -11.12 -9.49 -6.14
CA VAL A 260 -10.17 -10.60 -5.91
C VAL A 260 -10.93 -11.91 -5.68
N GLY A 261 -10.47 -12.97 -6.34
CA GLY A 261 -11.08 -14.30 -6.27
C GLY A 261 -12.39 -14.45 -7.06
N ALA A 262 -12.86 -13.41 -7.75
CA ALA A 262 -13.91 -13.55 -8.75
C ALA A 262 -13.33 -14.11 -10.07
N GLU A 263 -14.18 -14.75 -10.86
CA GLU A 263 -13.83 -15.20 -12.21
C GLU A 263 -13.33 -14.02 -13.08
N GLY A 264 -12.19 -14.22 -13.74
CA GLY A 264 -11.51 -13.16 -14.50
C GLY A 264 -10.83 -12.08 -13.64
N GLY A 265 -10.85 -12.19 -12.31
CA GLY A 265 -10.22 -11.24 -11.38
C GLY A 265 -8.72 -11.49 -11.15
N PRO A 266 -8.06 -10.60 -10.41
CA PRO A 266 -6.66 -10.79 -10.02
C PRO A 266 -6.54 -11.76 -8.82
N GLU A 267 -5.36 -12.35 -8.68
CA GLU A 267 -4.99 -13.15 -7.51
C GLU A 267 -4.53 -12.24 -6.36
N SER A 268 -4.83 -12.60 -5.11
CA SER A 268 -4.30 -11.92 -3.90
C SER A 268 -3.07 -12.58 -3.30
N CYS A 269 -2.83 -13.84 -3.65
CA CYS A 269 -1.67 -14.62 -3.26
C CYS A 269 -0.97 -15.15 -4.50
N TRP A 270 0.30 -15.48 -4.37
CA TRP A 270 1.09 -16.03 -5.45
C TRP A 270 2.18 -16.94 -4.89
N ASP A 271 2.36 -18.11 -5.48
CA ASP A 271 3.54 -18.93 -5.24
C ASP A 271 4.06 -19.40 -6.59
N SER A 272 5.20 -18.86 -7.01
CA SER A 272 5.74 -19.16 -8.33
C SER A 272 6.05 -20.63 -8.50
N ALA A 273 6.37 -21.35 -7.41
CA ALA A 273 6.69 -22.76 -7.43
C ALA A 273 5.45 -23.68 -7.32
N ARG A 274 4.24 -23.09 -7.19
CA ARG A 274 2.94 -23.80 -7.21
C ARG A 274 2.90 -25.00 -6.26
N ALA A 275 3.54 -24.86 -5.09
CA ALA A 275 3.93 -25.97 -4.25
C ALA A 275 2.81 -26.50 -3.35
N GLY A 276 1.53 -26.27 -3.70
CA GLY A 276 0.39 -26.63 -2.85
C GLY A 276 0.39 -25.87 -1.52
N SER A 277 0.94 -24.65 -1.50
CA SER A 277 1.11 -23.86 -0.28
C SER A 277 -0.19 -23.15 0.16
N PHE A 278 -1.21 -23.16 -0.70
CA PHE A 278 -2.41 -22.37 -0.55
C PHE A 278 -3.66 -23.27 -0.65
N PRO A 279 -4.39 -23.50 0.46
CA PRO A 279 -5.55 -24.38 0.41
C PRO A 279 -6.62 -23.82 -0.54
N PRO A 280 -7.09 -24.58 -1.55
CA PRO A 280 -7.97 -24.06 -2.59
C PRO A 280 -9.33 -23.60 -2.05
N GLU A 281 -9.78 -24.20 -0.95
CA GLU A 281 -10.99 -23.83 -0.23
C GLU A 281 -10.82 -22.59 0.66
N HIS A 282 -9.59 -22.19 1.00
CA HIS A 282 -9.36 -21.09 1.95
C HIS A 282 -9.99 -19.79 1.44
N PRO A 283 -10.80 -19.06 2.20
CA PRO A 283 -11.56 -17.91 1.67
C PRO A 283 -10.67 -16.73 1.22
N VAL A 284 -9.40 -16.71 1.66
CA VAL A 284 -8.48 -15.58 1.50
C VAL A 284 -7.18 -15.98 0.79
N LEU A 285 -6.75 -17.24 0.91
CA LEU A 285 -5.45 -17.75 0.45
C LEU A 285 -5.67 -18.63 -0.77
N ARG A 286 -6.51 -18.21 -1.71
CA ARG A 286 -6.71 -18.97 -2.96
C ARG A 286 -5.68 -18.54 -3.96
N PHE A 287 -5.12 -19.52 -4.67
CA PHE A 287 -4.27 -19.28 -5.82
C PHE A 287 -4.69 -20.24 -6.92
N SER A 288 -5.25 -19.69 -8.01
CA SER A 288 -5.84 -20.51 -9.09
C SER A 288 -4.86 -21.41 -9.82
N LEU A 289 -3.57 -21.08 -9.77
CA LEU A 289 -2.49 -21.84 -10.39
C LEU A 289 -1.80 -22.79 -9.40
N ASP A 290 -2.24 -22.92 -8.15
CA ASP A 290 -1.59 -23.85 -7.23
C ASP A 290 -1.70 -25.30 -7.73
N LEU A 291 -0.65 -26.10 -7.48
CA LEU A 291 -0.62 -27.52 -7.86
C LEU A 291 -0.46 -28.39 -6.61
N ASP A 292 0.73 -28.94 -6.43
CA ASP A 292 1.03 -29.90 -5.40
C ASP A 292 2.46 -29.72 -4.89
N PRO A 293 2.81 -30.28 -3.72
CA PRO A 293 4.13 -30.11 -3.12
C PRO A 293 5.32 -30.49 -4.00
N LYS A 294 5.15 -31.34 -5.03
CA LYS A 294 6.24 -31.76 -5.93
C LYS A 294 6.68 -30.62 -6.85
N SER A 295 5.77 -29.74 -7.26
CA SER A 295 6.08 -28.53 -8.05
C SER A 295 7.07 -27.61 -7.35
N GLY A 296 7.11 -27.62 -6.01
CA GLY A 296 8.11 -26.89 -5.22
C GLY A 296 9.56 -27.17 -5.65
N SER A 297 9.82 -28.35 -6.18
CA SER A 297 11.12 -28.81 -6.64
C SER A 297 11.32 -28.78 -8.18
N ASP A 298 10.28 -28.47 -8.97
CA ASP A 298 10.36 -28.42 -10.43
C ASP A 298 10.46 -26.96 -10.94
N PRO A 299 11.64 -26.43 -11.28
CA PRO A 299 11.74 -25.07 -11.82
C PRO A 299 11.08 -24.90 -13.21
N LEU A 300 10.73 -25.99 -13.89
CA LEU A 300 10.12 -25.93 -15.22
C LEU A 300 8.62 -25.65 -15.18
N ASP A 301 7.94 -25.86 -14.07
CA ASP A 301 6.51 -25.53 -13.94
C ASP A 301 6.26 -24.18 -13.24
N ASP A 302 7.34 -23.47 -12.90
CA ASP A 302 7.28 -22.15 -12.28
C ASP A 302 6.45 -21.16 -13.12
N VAL A 303 5.58 -20.43 -12.43
CA VAL A 303 4.76 -19.35 -12.99
C VAL A 303 5.11 -18.02 -12.34
N LEU A 304 5.24 -16.99 -13.16
CA LEU A 304 5.50 -15.63 -12.68
C LEU A 304 4.36 -14.71 -13.13
N PRO A 305 3.88 -13.81 -12.27
CA PRO A 305 2.76 -12.96 -12.62
C PRO A 305 3.17 -12.04 -13.78
N ARG A 306 2.24 -11.80 -14.71
CA ARG A 306 2.49 -10.89 -15.86
C ARG A 306 2.61 -9.43 -15.43
N GLY A 307 1.97 -9.11 -14.31
CA GLY A 307 2.02 -7.81 -13.69
C GLY A 307 1.43 -7.86 -12.30
N MET A 308 1.68 -6.80 -11.55
CA MET A 308 1.15 -6.61 -10.22
C MET A 308 0.53 -5.23 -10.11
N GLN A 309 -0.59 -5.13 -9.41
CA GLN A 309 -1.15 -3.87 -8.97
C GLN A 309 -1.03 -3.79 -7.44
N ILE A 310 -0.42 -2.72 -6.96
CA ILE A 310 -0.35 -2.39 -5.54
C ILE A 310 -1.37 -1.29 -5.28
N ARG A 311 -2.35 -1.60 -4.43
CA ARG A 311 -3.37 -0.63 -4.00
C ARG A 311 -3.11 -0.29 -2.56
N VAL A 312 -2.87 0.99 -2.27
CA VAL A 312 -2.61 1.48 -0.92
C VAL A 312 -3.64 2.54 -0.58
N THR A 313 -4.29 2.40 0.58
CA THR A 313 -5.09 3.45 1.17
C THR A 313 -4.30 4.10 2.29
N VAL A 314 -4.00 5.38 2.15
CA VAL A 314 -3.19 6.15 3.10
C VAL A 314 -4.03 7.24 3.77
N ASP A 315 -3.59 7.70 4.93
CA ASP A 315 -4.23 8.77 5.69
C ASP A 315 -3.18 9.76 6.22
N LEU A 316 -3.61 10.96 6.60
CA LEU A 316 -2.71 11.99 7.15
C LEU A 316 -2.21 11.64 8.57
N GLY A 317 -2.80 10.62 9.19
CA GLY A 317 -2.45 10.15 10.53
C GLY A 317 -3.32 10.79 11.62
N PRO A 318 -3.16 10.38 12.88
CA PRO A 318 -4.12 10.69 13.95
C PRO A 318 -4.26 12.18 14.26
N ASP A 319 -3.23 12.99 13.96
CA ASP A 319 -3.17 14.41 14.29
C ASP A 319 -3.66 15.33 13.15
N GLN A 320 -3.77 14.79 11.94
CA GLN A 320 -4.03 15.57 10.72
C GLN A 320 -5.17 15.01 9.87
N ALA A 321 -5.58 13.76 10.10
CA ALA A 321 -6.67 13.13 9.38
C ALA A 321 -8.00 13.80 9.73
N ASP A 322 -8.76 14.17 8.70
CA ASP A 322 -10.12 14.64 8.86
C ASP A 322 -11.02 13.41 9.05
N MET A 323 -11.35 13.12 10.31
CA MET A 323 -12.05 11.89 10.71
C MET A 323 -13.46 12.21 11.20
N ALA A 324 -14.41 11.40 10.78
CA ALA A 324 -15.71 11.32 11.42
C ALA A 324 -15.60 10.56 12.75
N ILE A 325 -16.64 10.64 13.58
CA ILE A 325 -16.69 9.97 14.88
C ILE A 325 -17.90 9.07 14.91
N LEU A 326 -17.76 7.85 15.41
CA LEU A 326 -18.88 6.93 15.55
C LEU A 326 -19.87 7.46 16.61
N ALA A 327 -21.12 7.69 16.23
CA ALA A 327 -22.11 8.33 17.10
C ALA A 327 -22.81 7.35 18.06
N ASN A 328 -22.80 6.05 17.76
CA ASN A 328 -23.43 5.00 18.58
C ASN A 328 -22.48 3.82 18.81
N ASP A 329 -22.68 3.08 19.91
CA ASP A 329 -22.03 1.78 20.08
C ASP A 329 -22.45 0.87 18.90
N LEU A 330 -21.47 0.17 18.33
CA LEU A 330 -21.64 -0.71 17.18
C LEU A 330 -21.32 -2.13 17.62
N GLU A 331 -22.34 -2.94 17.87
CA GLU A 331 -22.20 -4.36 18.19
C GLU A 331 -21.66 -5.15 16.99
N ARG A 332 -21.05 -6.32 17.23
CA ARG A 332 -20.39 -7.14 16.20
C ARG A 332 -21.27 -7.44 14.96
N ASP A 333 -22.54 -7.72 15.19
CA ASP A 333 -23.48 -8.14 14.14
C ASP A 333 -24.42 -7.00 13.71
N SER A 334 -24.25 -5.81 14.26
CA SER A 334 -25.03 -4.63 13.88
C SER A 334 -24.53 -4.02 12.58
N ASP A 335 -25.46 -3.58 11.74
CA ASP A 335 -25.25 -2.82 10.51
C ASP A 335 -25.68 -1.35 10.63
N GLU A 336 -26.21 -0.94 11.80
CA GLU A 336 -26.59 0.44 12.06
C GLU A 336 -25.38 1.26 12.51
N ILE A 337 -24.77 1.94 11.54
CA ILE A 337 -23.63 2.82 11.77
C ILE A 337 -24.07 4.27 11.57
N ARG A 338 -24.06 5.05 12.65
CA ARG A 338 -24.21 6.51 12.60
C ARG A 338 -22.88 7.18 12.94
N VAL A 339 -22.60 8.27 12.27
CA VAL A 339 -21.39 9.06 12.47
C VAL A 339 -21.74 10.53 12.71
N ASP A 340 -20.96 11.15 13.59
CA ASP A 340 -20.86 12.59 13.71
C ASP A 340 -19.84 13.11 12.69
N TYR A 341 -20.08 14.32 12.20
CA TYR A 341 -19.29 14.96 11.14
C TYR A 341 -19.25 14.15 9.83
N PRO A 342 -20.40 13.72 9.29
CA PRO A 342 -20.48 12.92 8.06
C PRO A 342 -19.83 13.60 6.85
N GLU A 343 -19.74 14.93 6.84
CA GLU A 343 -19.07 15.72 5.82
C GLU A 343 -17.56 15.46 5.69
N ARG A 344 -16.94 14.81 6.70
CA ARG A 344 -15.54 14.39 6.69
C ARG A 344 -15.31 13.06 5.97
N LEU A 345 -16.38 12.31 5.71
CA LEU A 345 -16.31 11.09 4.91
C LEU A 345 -16.36 11.43 3.42
N PRO A 346 -15.64 10.69 2.56
CA PRO A 346 -15.74 10.86 1.14
C PRO A 346 -17.15 10.50 0.67
N TYR A 347 -17.67 11.25 -0.29
CA TYR A 347 -18.89 10.87 -0.97
C TYR A 347 -18.69 9.50 -1.65
N PRO A 348 -19.55 8.50 -1.34
CA PRO A 348 -19.41 7.18 -1.94
C PRO A 348 -19.66 7.29 -3.44
N GLY A 349 -18.74 6.76 -4.25
CA GLY A 349 -18.93 6.66 -5.69
C GLY A 349 -19.94 5.57 -6.06
N PRO A 350 -20.09 5.24 -7.35
CA PRO A 350 -21.00 4.18 -7.82
C PRO A 350 -20.73 2.80 -7.19
N ARG A 351 -19.48 2.56 -6.77
CA ARG A 351 -19.05 1.32 -6.09
C ARG A 351 -19.17 1.39 -4.56
N GLY A 352 -19.77 2.46 -4.02
CA GLY A 352 -19.79 2.77 -2.59
C GLY A 352 -18.50 3.42 -2.11
N GLY A 353 -18.35 3.48 -0.78
CA GLY A 353 -17.18 3.97 -0.07
C GLY A 353 -16.64 2.94 0.91
N TRP A 354 -15.45 3.21 1.42
CA TRP A 354 -14.79 2.42 2.44
C TRP A 354 -14.44 3.30 3.62
N ILE A 355 -14.72 2.80 4.82
CA ILE A 355 -14.24 3.39 6.08
C ILE A 355 -13.54 2.33 6.93
N LYS A 356 -12.69 2.78 7.85
CA LYS A 356 -12.02 1.95 8.82
C LYS A 356 -12.30 2.44 10.24
N ILE A 357 -12.71 1.55 11.14
CA ILE A 357 -12.90 1.82 12.56
C ILE A 357 -12.02 0.83 13.33
N GLY A 358 -11.03 1.35 14.08
CA GLY A 358 -9.98 0.50 14.65
C GLY A 358 -9.29 -0.32 13.55
N THR A 359 -9.26 -1.64 13.69
CA THR A 359 -8.69 -2.53 12.65
C THR A 359 -9.69 -2.97 11.59
N GLU A 360 -10.98 -2.71 11.75
CA GLU A 360 -12.05 -3.22 10.87
C GLU A 360 -12.30 -2.30 9.68
N TRP A 361 -12.34 -2.87 8.47
CA TRP A 361 -12.78 -2.22 7.26
C TRP A 361 -14.26 -2.49 6.98
N ILE A 362 -14.98 -1.42 6.70
CA ILE A 362 -16.42 -1.44 6.45
C ILE A 362 -16.70 -0.77 5.11
N HIS A 363 -17.40 -1.47 4.23
CA HIS A 363 -17.94 -0.93 2.99
C HIS A 363 -19.32 -0.33 3.24
N PHE A 364 -19.67 0.76 2.55
CA PHE A 364 -21.01 1.33 2.57
C PHE A 364 -21.40 1.81 1.17
N LYS A 365 -22.68 1.77 0.83
CA LYS A 365 -23.19 2.19 -0.49
C LYS A 365 -23.50 3.68 -0.56
N ALA A 366 -24.08 4.22 0.50
CA ALA A 366 -24.55 5.60 0.55
C ALA A 366 -24.44 6.19 1.96
N LEU A 367 -24.47 7.52 2.04
CA LEU A 367 -24.50 8.30 3.28
C LEU A 367 -25.80 9.12 3.29
N GLN A 368 -26.64 8.94 4.31
CA GLN A 368 -27.91 9.65 4.48
C GLN A 368 -27.90 10.41 5.81
N GLY A 369 -27.60 11.71 5.75
CA GLY A 369 -27.28 12.49 6.95
C GLY A 369 -26.05 11.91 7.64
N GLY A 370 -26.18 11.53 8.91
CA GLY A 370 -25.14 10.83 9.66
C GLY A 370 -25.16 9.30 9.52
N ARG A 371 -26.09 8.69 8.78
CA ARG A 371 -26.25 7.23 8.72
C ARG A 371 -25.59 6.62 7.49
N LEU A 372 -24.79 5.58 7.67
CA LEU A 372 -24.27 4.77 6.58
C LEU A 372 -25.32 3.75 6.12
N VAL A 373 -25.49 3.61 4.81
CA VAL A 373 -26.50 2.75 4.18
C VAL A 373 -25.85 1.70 3.29
N GLY A 374 -26.41 0.49 3.29
CA GLY A 374 -25.88 -0.64 2.52
C GLY A 374 -24.52 -1.10 3.04
N VAL A 375 -24.39 -1.15 4.37
CA VAL A 375 -23.16 -1.47 5.07
C VAL A 375 -22.79 -2.94 4.88
N ARG A 376 -21.50 -3.21 4.63
CA ARG A 376 -20.92 -4.55 4.68
C ARG A 376 -19.64 -4.51 5.49
N ARG A 377 -19.68 -5.20 6.62
CA ARG A 377 -18.61 -5.26 7.62
C ARG A 377 -17.57 -6.32 7.30
N GLY A 378 -16.41 -6.24 7.93
CA GLY A 378 -15.32 -7.20 7.71
C GLY A 378 -14.83 -7.26 6.26
N GLY A 379 -14.81 -6.12 5.56
CA GLY A 379 -14.22 -6.07 4.23
C GLY A 379 -12.70 -6.03 4.27
N ARG A 380 -12.04 -6.09 3.10
CA ARG A 380 -10.57 -5.99 2.99
C ARG A 380 -9.82 -6.93 3.94
N ASN A 381 -10.31 -8.17 4.02
CA ASN A 381 -9.79 -9.25 4.86
C ASN A 381 -9.69 -8.90 6.36
N THR A 382 -10.64 -8.12 6.87
CA THR A 382 -10.81 -7.83 8.29
C THR A 382 -12.03 -8.54 8.87
N VAL A 383 -12.11 -8.61 10.19
CA VAL A 383 -13.24 -9.25 10.90
C VAL A 383 -14.17 -8.19 11.50
N PRO A 384 -15.51 -8.38 11.48
CA PRO A 384 -16.43 -7.51 12.22
C PRO A 384 -16.16 -7.53 13.73
N ARG A 385 -16.15 -6.35 14.37
CA ARG A 385 -15.82 -6.17 15.81
C ARG A 385 -16.78 -5.22 16.52
N ALA A 386 -16.95 -5.34 17.83
CA ALA A 386 -17.67 -4.30 18.56
C ALA A 386 -16.83 -3.00 18.60
N HIS A 387 -17.46 -1.85 18.41
CA HIS A 387 -16.83 -0.53 18.54
C HIS A 387 -17.67 0.35 19.47
N ARG A 388 -17.01 1.21 20.25
CA ARG A 388 -17.68 2.17 21.13
C ARG A 388 -18.01 3.45 20.39
N ALA A 389 -19.10 4.11 20.75
CA ALA A 389 -19.35 5.50 20.42
C ALA A 389 -18.13 6.36 20.79
N GLY A 390 -17.83 7.35 19.96
CA GLY A 390 -16.59 8.11 20.06
C GLY A 390 -15.41 7.52 19.29
N ALA A 391 -15.51 6.29 18.75
CA ALA A 391 -14.45 5.71 17.94
C ALA A 391 -14.19 6.54 16.67
N LYS A 392 -12.92 6.70 16.31
CA LYS A 392 -12.50 7.42 15.10
C LYS A 392 -12.86 6.61 13.85
N VAL A 393 -13.45 7.28 12.87
CA VAL A 393 -13.84 6.69 11.58
C VAL A 393 -12.95 7.29 10.49
N HIS A 394 -12.07 6.45 9.96
CA HIS A 394 -11.11 6.81 8.91
C HIS A 394 -11.69 6.50 7.53
N ALA A 395 -11.42 7.32 6.52
CA ALA A 395 -11.81 7.01 5.16
C ALA A 395 -10.64 6.92 4.17
N GLY A 396 -9.48 7.49 4.52
CA GLY A 396 -8.25 7.45 3.74
C GLY A 396 -8.38 7.93 2.28
N ARG A 397 -7.28 7.85 1.55
CA ARG A 397 -7.24 8.04 0.11
C ARG A 397 -6.53 6.87 -0.54
N GLU A 398 -7.14 6.33 -1.58
CA GLU A 398 -6.59 5.21 -2.32
C GLU A 398 -5.69 5.70 -3.46
N THR A 399 -4.50 5.11 -3.52
CA THR A 399 -3.55 5.23 -4.62
C THR A 399 -3.29 3.85 -5.18
N VAL A 400 -3.19 3.75 -6.51
CA VAL A 400 -3.02 2.50 -7.23
C VAL A 400 -1.80 2.60 -8.12
N LEU A 401 -0.89 1.65 -7.99
CA LEU A 401 0.25 1.47 -8.86
C LEU A 401 0.08 0.19 -9.66
N ALA A 402 0.22 0.25 -10.97
CA ALA A 402 0.32 -0.93 -11.82
C ALA A 402 1.78 -1.09 -12.29
N LEU A 403 2.34 -2.27 -12.07
CA LEU A 403 3.71 -2.62 -12.40
C LEU A 403 3.72 -3.83 -13.35
N PRO A 404 4.33 -3.72 -14.55
CA PRO A 404 4.64 -4.89 -15.34
C PRO A 404 5.76 -5.69 -14.64
N ILE A 405 5.69 -7.01 -14.73
CA ILE A 405 6.79 -7.88 -14.31
C ILE A 405 7.41 -8.43 -15.58
N SER A 406 8.62 -7.95 -15.89
CA SER A 406 9.31 -8.18 -17.17
C SER A 406 9.51 -9.66 -17.50
N ILE A 407 9.59 -10.49 -16.48
CA ILE A 407 9.85 -11.94 -16.58
C ILE A 407 8.58 -12.77 -16.36
N GLY A 408 7.40 -12.19 -16.57
CA GLY A 408 6.12 -12.88 -16.44
C GLY A 408 6.10 -14.20 -17.23
N ARG A 409 5.62 -15.26 -16.61
CA ARG A 409 5.65 -16.62 -17.15
C ARG A 409 4.32 -17.31 -16.92
N GLU A 410 3.69 -17.72 -18.00
CA GLU A 410 2.43 -18.45 -17.98
C GLU A 410 2.63 -19.95 -17.88
N TYR A 411 1.55 -20.61 -17.46
CA TYR A 411 1.45 -22.04 -17.51
C TYR A 411 1.03 -22.50 -18.92
N TRP A 412 1.99 -23.01 -19.69
CA TRP A 412 1.77 -23.47 -21.06
C TRP A 412 1.47 -24.98 -21.19
N ASN A 413 1.53 -25.74 -20.10
CA ASN A 413 1.40 -27.20 -20.11
C ASN A 413 -0.01 -27.70 -19.72
N GLY A 414 -1.04 -26.88 -19.94
CA GLY A 414 -2.44 -27.25 -19.75
C GLY A 414 -2.97 -28.18 -20.83
#